data_AF-A0A928MHC5-F1
#
_entry.id   AF-A0A928MHC5-F1
#
_cell.length_a   1.000
_cell.length_b   1.000
_cell.length_c   1.000
_cell.angle_alpha   90.00
_cell.angle_beta   90.00
_cell.angle_gamma   90.00
#
_symmetry.space_group_name_H-M   'P 1'
#
loop_
_entity.id
_entity.type
_entity.pdbx_description
1 polymer ?
#
loop_
_entity_poly.entity_id
_entity_poly.type
_entity_poly.pdbx_seq_one_letter_code
_entity_poly.pdbx_strand_id
1 'polypeptide(L)'
;MAKKEKAPKEPKAKKPIFKKWWFWVIIAVVLIIIIAGSGGSKDKAKETTTPATLTNEPAKTAPTTAPTLKPTEAPKTDPKEEQKEELKKKEALVWFGDVRNDTTGNWRLSEYSESDSQETFAVDYYKAFFNNDKEIHAVINMTKKTTACLSMIDSNTIDVTIHEYVKGEEHDAKVLFGGDVLKEFWVYIDSGKIEELKD
;
A
#
# COMPACT_ATOMS: atom_id res chain seq x y z
N MET A 1 5.80 71.95 13.31
CA MET A 1 6.01 71.13 12.10
C MET A 1 7.34 70.42 12.23
N ALA A 2 7.35 69.09 12.36
CA ALA A 2 8.56 68.27 12.28
C ALA A 2 8.16 66.92 11.68
N LYS A 3 8.46 66.75 10.38
CA LYS A 3 8.23 65.51 9.62
C LYS A 3 9.15 64.43 10.18
N LYS A 4 8.59 63.33 10.70
CA LYS A 4 9.31 62.07 10.89
C LYS A 4 9.27 61.30 9.58
N GLU A 5 10.40 61.30 8.88
CA GLU A 5 10.61 60.58 7.63
C GLU A 5 10.82 59.10 7.92
N LYS A 6 10.06 58.23 7.23
CA LYS A 6 10.10 56.77 7.35
C LYS A 6 11.33 56.24 6.61
N ALA A 7 12.14 55.42 7.28
CA ALA A 7 13.22 54.66 6.62
C ALA A 7 12.66 53.57 5.69
N PRO A 8 13.35 53.23 4.57
CA PRO A 8 12.87 52.28 3.57
C PRO A 8 13.06 50.82 4.03
N LYS A 9 12.07 49.96 3.76
CA LYS A 9 12.21 48.49 3.93
C LYS A 9 12.79 47.91 2.65
N GLU A 10 14.02 47.43 2.71
CA GLU A 10 14.68 46.67 1.65
C GLU A 10 14.40 45.15 1.75
N PRO A 11 14.53 44.39 0.65
CA PRO A 11 13.67 43.26 0.32
C PRO A 11 14.12 41.92 0.93
N LYS A 12 13.16 41.11 1.39
CA LYS A 12 13.42 39.71 1.78
C LYS A 12 13.74 38.89 0.52
N ALA A 13 15.03 38.65 0.30
CA ALA A 13 15.53 37.73 -0.72
C ALA A 13 14.83 36.36 -0.60
N LYS A 14 14.21 35.91 -1.70
CA LYS A 14 13.73 34.52 -1.84
C LYS A 14 14.95 33.62 -1.95
N LYS A 15 15.02 32.59 -1.12
CA LYS A 15 16.08 31.57 -1.19
C LYS A 15 16.02 30.91 -2.58
N PRO A 16 17.13 30.83 -3.33
CA PRO A 16 17.13 30.12 -4.60
C PRO A 16 16.82 28.64 -4.34
N ILE A 17 15.85 28.09 -5.07
CA ILE A 17 15.34 26.70 -4.96
C ILE A 17 16.34 25.72 -5.61
N PHE A 18 17.64 26.01 -5.54
CA PHE A 18 18.72 25.19 -6.12
C PHE A 18 19.43 24.36 -5.05
N LYS A 19 18.65 23.69 -4.19
CA LYS A 19 19.16 22.84 -3.10
C LYS A 19 19.39 21.37 -3.50
N LYS A 20 19.39 21.05 -4.79
CA LYS A 20 19.64 19.68 -5.28
C LYS A 20 20.49 19.73 -6.55
N TRP A 21 21.81 19.92 -6.39
CA TRP A 21 22.79 19.91 -7.50
C TRP A 21 22.69 18.63 -8.34
N TRP A 22 22.43 17.48 -7.71
CA TRP A 22 22.18 16.21 -8.38
C TRP A 22 20.94 16.20 -9.30
N PHE A 23 19.94 17.07 -9.07
CA PHE A 23 18.76 17.17 -9.93
C PHE A 23 19.09 17.75 -11.32
N TRP A 24 20.03 18.71 -11.39
CA TRP A 24 20.51 19.26 -12.67
C TRP A 24 21.36 18.26 -13.46
N VAL A 25 22.13 17.42 -12.76
CA VAL A 25 22.93 16.35 -13.38
C VAL A 25 22.02 15.30 -14.02
N ILE A 26 20.94 14.90 -13.35
CA ILE A 26 19.97 13.93 -13.90
C ILE A 26 19.29 14.48 -15.15
N ILE A 27 18.82 15.74 -15.14
CA ILE A 27 18.19 16.37 -16.32
C ILE A 27 19.16 16.43 -17.51
N ALA A 28 20.42 16.80 -17.27
CA ALA A 28 21.43 16.85 -18.33
C ALA A 28 21.72 15.46 -18.94
N VAL A 29 21.81 14.41 -18.11
CA VAL A 29 22.02 13.04 -18.60
C VAL A 29 20.83 12.54 -19.42
N VAL A 30 19.60 12.81 -18.99
CA VAL A 30 18.38 12.43 -19.72
C VAL A 30 18.33 13.13 -21.09
N LEU A 31 18.66 14.42 -21.16
CA LEU A 31 18.69 15.15 -22.44
C LEU A 31 19.77 14.61 -23.40
N ILE A 32 20.94 14.21 -22.89
CA ILE A 32 22.00 13.62 -23.72
C ILE A 32 21.58 12.25 -24.30
N ILE A 33 20.88 11.42 -23.52
CA ILE A 33 20.36 10.12 -24.01
C ILE A 33 19.32 10.32 -25.12
N ILE A 34 18.45 11.32 -25.00
CA ILE A 34 17.43 11.61 -26.02
C ILE A 34 18.08 12.10 -27.33
N ILE A 35 19.14 12.91 -27.26
CA ILE A 35 19.82 13.44 -28.45
C ILE A 35 20.72 12.36 -29.10
N ALA A 36 21.32 11.46 -28.33
CA ALA A 36 22.12 10.35 -28.87
C ALA A 36 21.28 9.14 -29.34
N GLY A 37 20.01 9.05 -28.93
CA GLY A 37 19.10 7.94 -29.26
C GLY A 37 18.21 8.14 -30.49
N SER A 38 18.26 9.29 -31.18
CA SER A 38 17.43 9.53 -32.37
C SER A 38 18.23 9.30 -33.66
N GLY A 39 18.45 8.02 -33.97
CA GLY A 39 19.07 7.56 -35.20
C GLY A 39 18.38 6.30 -35.73
N GLY A 40 17.32 6.48 -36.53
CA GLY A 40 16.66 5.44 -37.35
C GLY A 40 15.79 4.45 -36.54
N SER A 41 14.69 3.88 -37.02
CA SER A 41 14.03 3.89 -38.33
C SER A 41 12.54 3.58 -38.10
N LYS A 42 11.71 4.01 -39.05
CA LYS A 42 10.32 3.61 -39.20
C LYS A 42 10.25 2.11 -39.50
N ASP A 43 9.28 1.39 -38.94
CA ASP A 43 8.29 0.69 -39.77
C ASP A 43 7.08 0.18 -38.97
N LYS A 44 5.94 0.29 -39.64
CA LYS A 44 4.58 -0.11 -39.26
C LYS A 44 4.37 -1.63 -39.45
N ALA A 45 3.31 -2.11 -38.80
CA ALA A 45 2.35 -3.18 -39.20
C ALA A 45 2.30 -4.33 -38.17
N LYS A 46 1.19 -5.00 -37.88
CA LYS A 46 -0.26 -4.86 -38.15
C LYS A 46 -0.90 -6.08 -37.43
N GLU A 47 -1.90 -5.84 -36.57
CA GLU A 47 -3.17 -6.56 -36.37
C GLU A 47 -3.31 -8.11 -36.43
N THR A 48 -4.14 -8.63 -35.49
CA THR A 48 -5.33 -9.51 -35.71
C THR A 48 -5.25 -11.04 -35.42
N THR A 49 -5.89 -11.42 -34.30
CA THR A 49 -6.99 -12.43 -34.12
C THR A 49 -6.71 -13.95 -34.00
N THR A 50 -7.03 -14.50 -32.80
CA THR A 50 -8.00 -15.58 -32.38
C THR A 50 -8.25 -16.78 -33.35
N PRO A 51 -8.57 -18.04 -32.92
CA PRO A 51 -9.44 -18.37 -31.78
C PRO A 51 -9.22 -19.68 -30.99
N ALA A 52 -9.97 -19.73 -29.87
CA ALA A 52 -10.23 -20.87 -28.99
C ALA A 52 -11.02 -22.00 -29.67
N THR A 53 -10.90 -23.23 -29.14
CA THR A 53 -11.75 -24.39 -29.47
C THR A 53 -12.33 -24.99 -28.20
N LEU A 54 -13.66 -25.10 -28.15
CA LEU A 54 -14.49 -25.85 -27.20
C LEU A 54 -15.31 -26.86 -28.01
N THR A 55 -15.35 -28.13 -27.57
CA THR A 55 -16.40 -29.17 -27.80
C THR A 55 -15.84 -30.48 -27.17
N ASN A 56 -16.54 -31.41 -26.50
CA ASN A 56 -17.93 -31.86 -26.53
C ASN A 56 -18.26 -32.68 -25.25
N GLU A 57 -19.52 -32.57 -24.77
CA GLU A 57 -20.32 -33.57 -24.02
C GLU A 57 -20.94 -34.59 -25.03
N PRO A 58 -21.71 -35.67 -24.71
CA PRO A 58 -22.21 -36.18 -23.42
C PRO A 58 -22.30 -37.73 -23.20
N ALA A 59 -22.80 -38.08 -22.00
CA ALA A 59 -23.75 -39.16 -21.67
C ALA A 59 -23.29 -40.46 -20.96
N LYS A 60 -23.70 -40.52 -19.66
CA LYS A 60 -24.34 -41.62 -18.90
C LYS A 60 -23.61 -42.97 -18.76
N THR A 61 -23.42 -43.43 -17.51
CA THR A 61 -24.19 -44.50 -16.82
C THR A 61 -23.58 -44.76 -15.42
N ALA A 62 -24.38 -44.72 -14.35
CA ALA A 62 -24.02 -45.19 -13.01
C ALA A 62 -24.36 -46.70 -12.88
N PRO A 63 -23.67 -47.51 -12.06
CA PRO A 63 -24.00 -47.52 -10.62
C PRO A 63 -22.83 -47.77 -9.65
N THR A 64 -22.99 -47.17 -8.47
CA THR A 64 -22.66 -47.62 -7.11
C THR A 64 -21.60 -48.71 -6.92
N THR A 65 -20.48 -48.33 -6.29
CA THR A 65 -19.72 -49.19 -5.37
C THR A 65 -19.24 -48.32 -4.20
N ALA A 66 -19.39 -48.83 -2.98
CA ALA A 66 -19.24 -48.12 -1.71
C ALA A 66 -17.88 -47.39 -1.54
N PRO A 67 -17.82 -46.19 -0.94
CA PRO A 67 -16.55 -45.59 -0.58
C PRO A 67 -15.98 -46.29 0.66
N THR A 68 -14.91 -47.04 0.44
CA THR A 68 -13.93 -47.34 1.48
C THR A 68 -13.43 -46.01 2.06
N LEU A 69 -13.65 -45.83 3.37
CA LEU A 69 -13.12 -44.74 4.17
C LEU A 69 -11.58 -44.73 4.06
N LYS A 70 -11.05 -43.86 3.19
CA LYS A 70 -9.70 -43.34 3.37
C LYS A 70 -9.72 -42.42 4.59
N PRO A 71 -8.79 -42.54 5.54
CA PRO A 71 -8.61 -41.53 6.57
C PRO A 71 -8.38 -40.18 5.90
N THR A 72 -9.30 -39.24 6.12
CA THR A 72 -9.08 -37.82 5.89
C THR A 72 -7.91 -37.42 6.77
N GLU A 73 -6.76 -37.22 6.15
CA GLU A 73 -5.64 -36.51 6.76
C GLU A 73 -6.15 -35.10 7.08
N ALA A 74 -6.26 -34.78 8.36
CA ALA A 74 -6.64 -33.45 8.81
C ALA A 74 -5.67 -32.43 8.19
N PRO A 75 -6.17 -31.34 7.57
CA PRO A 75 -5.29 -30.27 7.11
C PRO A 75 -4.47 -29.77 8.30
N LYS A 76 -3.14 -29.83 8.20
CA LYS A 76 -2.26 -29.03 9.06
C LYS A 76 -2.41 -27.59 8.59
N THR A 77 -3.41 -26.89 9.10
CA THR A 77 -3.62 -25.47 8.83
C THR A 77 -2.45 -24.69 9.44
N ASP A 78 -1.82 -23.81 8.66
CA ASP A 78 -0.78 -22.93 9.16
C ASP A 78 -1.38 -21.95 10.20
N PRO A 79 -0.84 -21.86 11.43
CA PRO A 79 -1.35 -20.95 12.46
C PRO A 79 -1.47 -19.49 12.02
N LYS A 80 -0.64 -19.03 11.08
CA LYS A 80 -0.71 -17.67 10.54
C LYS A 80 -1.90 -17.50 9.59
N GLU A 81 -2.18 -18.52 8.78
CA GLU A 81 -3.30 -18.50 7.84
C GLU A 81 -4.65 -18.59 8.57
N GLU A 82 -4.70 -19.35 9.67
CA GLU A 82 -5.87 -19.37 10.55
C GLU A 82 -6.15 -18.00 11.18
N GLN A 83 -5.12 -17.34 11.72
CA GLN A 83 -5.24 -15.96 12.26
C GLN A 83 -5.70 -14.96 11.19
N LYS A 84 -5.18 -15.09 9.97
CA LYS A 84 -5.56 -14.24 8.85
C LYS A 84 -7.04 -14.40 8.50
N GLU A 85 -7.55 -15.62 8.46
CA GLU A 85 -8.96 -15.89 8.17
C GLU A 85 -9.89 -15.50 9.32
N GLU A 86 -9.45 -15.64 10.57
CA GLU A 86 -10.18 -15.15 11.74
C GLU A 86 -10.32 -13.62 11.70
N LEU A 87 -9.21 -12.90 11.45
CA LEU A 87 -9.22 -11.44 11.42
C LEU A 87 -10.06 -10.89 10.26
N LYS A 88 -10.02 -11.53 9.08
CA LYS A 88 -10.92 -11.20 7.96
C LYS A 88 -12.39 -11.29 8.34
N LYS A 89 -12.79 -12.33 9.08
CA LYS A 89 -14.18 -12.52 9.50
C LYS A 89 -14.58 -11.53 10.59
N LYS A 90 -13.72 -11.36 11.60
CA LYS A 90 -13.99 -10.54 12.78
C LYS A 90 -14.09 -9.04 12.47
N GLU A 91 -13.25 -8.55 11.57
CA GLU A 91 -13.16 -7.10 11.25
C GLU A 91 -13.82 -6.77 9.90
N ALA A 92 -14.47 -7.75 9.26
CA ALA A 92 -14.95 -7.71 7.88
C ALA A 92 -13.87 -7.19 6.91
N LEU A 93 -12.63 -7.71 7.09
CA LEU A 93 -11.46 -7.24 6.37
C LEU A 93 -11.31 -7.93 5.01
N VAL A 94 -11.04 -7.13 3.99
CA VAL A 94 -10.73 -7.51 2.62
C VAL A 94 -9.25 -7.25 2.34
N TRP A 95 -8.53 -8.29 1.95
CA TRP A 95 -7.12 -8.21 1.55
C TRP A 95 -7.00 -8.05 0.04
N PHE A 96 -6.42 -6.95 -0.42
CA PHE A 96 -6.18 -6.71 -1.86
C PHE A 96 -4.77 -7.13 -2.30
N GLY A 97 -3.81 -7.15 -1.38
CA GLY A 97 -2.42 -7.46 -1.72
C GLY A 97 -1.69 -6.26 -2.27
N ASP A 98 -0.98 -6.43 -3.38
CA ASP A 98 -0.08 -5.42 -3.93
C ASP A 98 -0.81 -4.15 -4.38
N VAL A 99 -0.17 -3.00 -4.15
CA VAL A 99 -0.67 -1.71 -4.62
C VAL A 99 -0.21 -1.44 -6.04
N ARG A 100 -1.14 -1.01 -6.89
CA ARG A 100 -0.83 -0.59 -8.26
C ARG A 100 0.17 0.59 -8.26
N ASN A 101 1.08 0.57 -9.23
CA ASN A 101 2.14 1.58 -9.43
C ASN A 101 3.16 1.68 -8.27
N ASP A 102 3.17 0.74 -7.33
CA ASP A 102 4.29 0.59 -6.40
C ASP A 102 5.56 0.17 -7.16
N THR A 103 6.61 1.00 -7.03
CA THR A 103 7.92 0.74 -7.64
C THR A 103 8.90 0.04 -6.69
N THR A 104 8.52 -0.10 -5.42
CA THR A 104 9.35 -0.68 -4.35
C THR A 104 9.06 -2.17 -4.14
N GLY A 105 7.84 -2.64 -4.46
CA GLY A 105 7.39 -4.01 -4.23
C GLY A 105 6.95 -4.30 -2.79
N ASN A 106 6.89 -3.27 -1.95
CA ASN A 106 6.66 -3.37 -0.51
C ASN A 106 5.24 -2.96 -0.10
N TRP A 107 4.45 -2.35 -0.98
CA TRP A 107 3.17 -1.78 -0.61
C TRP A 107 2.05 -2.82 -0.66
N ARG A 108 1.27 -2.87 0.41
CA ARG A 108 0.09 -3.74 0.55
C ARG A 108 -1.15 -2.93 0.89
N LEU A 109 -2.31 -3.41 0.44
CA LEU A 109 -3.60 -2.77 0.66
C LEU A 109 -4.60 -3.73 1.28
N SER A 110 -5.30 -3.22 2.29
CA SER A 110 -6.48 -3.84 2.88
C SER A 110 -7.57 -2.81 3.13
N GLU A 111 -8.80 -3.26 3.18
CA GLU A 111 -9.95 -2.47 3.64
C GLU A 111 -10.69 -3.27 4.71
N TYR A 112 -11.29 -2.58 5.67
CA TYR A 112 -12.11 -3.20 6.69
C TYR A 112 -13.19 -2.21 7.16
N SER A 113 -14.29 -2.73 7.71
CA SER A 113 -15.45 -1.91 8.07
C SER A 113 -15.83 -1.96 9.54
N GLU A 114 -15.42 -3.02 10.24
CA GLU A 114 -15.71 -3.24 11.65
C GLU A 114 -14.46 -2.97 12.47
N SER A 115 -14.49 -1.99 13.38
CA SER A 115 -13.56 -1.85 14.52
C SER A 115 -13.85 -0.57 15.29
N ASP A 116 -13.95 -0.70 16.61
CA ASP A 116 -14.10 0.44 17.50
C ASP A 116 -12.78 1.22 17.70
N SER A 117 -11.60 0.63 17.44
CA SER A 117 -10.30 1.34 17.45
C SER A 117 -9.22 0.69 16.56
N GLN A 118 -8.59 1.49 15.67
CA GLN A 118 -7.42 1.10 14.86
C GLN A 118 -6.19 0.74 15.69
N GLU A 119 -6.16 1.20 16.93
CA GLU A 119 -4.99 1.18 17.80
C GLU A 119 -4.75 -0.24 18.34
N THR A 120 -5.82 -0.96 18.72
CA THR A 120 -5.71 -2.35 19.21
C THR A 120 -5.61 -3.37 18.08
N PHE A 121 -5.90 -2.97 16.85
CA PHE A 121 -5.93 -3.83 15.67
C PHE A 121 -4.55 -4.04 15.03
N ALA A 122 -3.60 -3.11 15.21
CA ALA A 122 -2.32 -3.10 14.50
C ALA A 122 -1.47 -4.35 14.71
N VAL A 123 -1.40 -4.88 15.95
CA VAL A 123 -0.59 -6.08 16.25
C VAL A 123 -1.18 -7.34 15.62
N ASP A 124 -2.50 -7.52 15.73
CA ASP A 124 -3.20 -8.67 15.13
C ASP A 124 -3.07 -8.65 13.61
N TYR A 125 -3.23 -7.45 13.02
CA TYR A 125 -3.02 -7.26 11.59
C TYR A 125 -1.59 -7.57 11.16
N TYR A 126 -0.59 -7.06 11.90
CA TYR A 126 0.81 -7.35 11.63
C TYR A 126 1.09 -8.86 11.58
N LYS A 127 0.69 -9.59 12.63
CA LYS A 127 0.90 -11.03 12.74
C LYS A 127 0.24 -11.81 11.58
N ALA A 128 -0.93 -11.37 11.15
CA ALA A 128 -1.68 -12.02 10.08
C ALA A 128 -1.16 -11.70 8.67
N PHE A 129 -0.73 -10.47 8.40
CA PHE A 129 -0.57 -9.97 7.02
C PHE A 129 0.86 -9.60 6.63
N PHE A 130 1.74 -9.23 7.57
CA PHE A 130 3.11 -8.87 7.23
C PHE A 130 3.94 -10.11 6.95
N ASN A 131 4.69 -10.10 5.86
CA ASN A 131 5.63 -11.16 5.48
C ASN A 131 7.09 -10.75 5.71
N ASN A 132 7.37 -9.45 5.74
CA ASN A 132 8.70 -8.93 6.09
C ASN A 132 8.62 -7.46 6.54
N ASP A 133 9.68 -7.01 7.21
CA ASP A 133 9.73 -5.70 7.87
C ASP A 133 9.82 -4.50 6.92
N LYS A 134 10.01 -4.72 5.60
CA LYS A 134 10.04 -3.63 4.63
C LYS A 134 8.66 -3.28 4.09
N GLU A 135 7.65 -4.11 4.37
CA GLU A 135 6.31 -3.88 3.86
C GLU A 135 5.67 -2.63 4.48
N ILE A 136 4.91 -1.90 3.66
CA ILE A 136 4.11 -0.75 4.06
C ILE A 136 2.67 -1.12 3.77
N HIS A 137 1.83 -1.16 4.80
CA HIS A 137 0.45 -1.56 4.66
C HIS A 137 -0.47 -0.34 4.78
N ALA A 138 -1.20 -0.05 3.72
CA ALA A 138 -2.34 0.86 3.75
C ALA A 138 -3.59 0.07 4.17
N VAL A 139 -4.18 0.45 5.30
CA VAL A 139 -5.37 -0.19 5.85
C VAL A 139 -6.51 0.82 5.93
N ILE A 140 -7.48 0.69 5.03
CA ILE A 140 -8.57 1.66 4.87
C ILE A 140 -9.75 1.28 5.75
N ASN A 141 -10.26 2.24 6.51
CA ASN A 141 -11.55 2.14 7.18
C ASN A 141 -12.58 3.04 6.49
N MET A 142 -13.46 2.43 5.68
CA MET A 142 -14.47 3.17 4.94
C MET A 142 -15.58 3.78 5.81
N THR A 143 -15.79 3.24 7.02
CA THR A 143 -16.77 3.74 7.99
C THR A 143 -16.27 5.04 8.63
N LYS A 144 -15.00 5.05 9.05
CA LYS A 144 -14.33 6.18 9.71
C LYS A 144 -13.73 7.19 8.72
N LYS A 145 -13.68 6.85 7.42
CA LYS A 145 -13.02 7.65 6.37
C LYS A 145 -11.57 7.97 6.73
N THR A 146 -10.82 6.92 7.07
CA THR A 146 -9.40 7.02 7.41
C THR A 146 -8.57 5.96 6.69
N THR A 147 -7.29 6.24 6.50
CA THR A 147 -6.30 5.32 5.98
C THR A 147 -5.16 5.21 6.98
N ALA A 148 -4.97 4.04 7.58
CA ALA A 148 -3.83 3.78 8.46
C ALA A 148 -2.62 3.30 7.63
N CYS A 149 -1.48 3.94 7.81
CA CYS A 149 -0.17 3.50 7.34
C CYS A 149 0.47 2.68 8.45
N LEU A 150 0.73 1.40 8.22
CA LEU A 150 1.46 0.54 9.14
C LEU A 150 2.82 0.18 8.52
N SER A 151 3.90 0.44 9.23
CA SER A 151 5.25 0.04 8.83
C SER A 151 6.12 -0.29 10.04
N MET A 152 7.10 -1.18 9.86
CA MET A 152 8.05 -1.51 10.92
C MET A 152 9.16 -0.47 10.98
N ILE A 153 9.46 0.05 12.17
CA ILE A 153 10.61 0.94 12.40
C ILE A 153 11.81 0.19 12.99
N ASP A 154 11.55 -0.91 13.70
CA ASP A 154 12.53 -1.87 14.18
C ASP A 154 11.86 -3.25 14.36
N SER A 155 12.59 -4.23 14.90
CA SER A 155 12.10 -5.62 15.03
C SER A 155 10.90 -5.82 15.97
N ASN A 156 10.57 -4.84 16.82
CA ASN A 156 9.49 -4.95 17.80
C ASN A 156 8.45 -3.82 17.71
N THR A 157 8.66 -2.82 16.86
CA THR A 157 7.86 -1.60 16.89
C THR A 157 7.25 -1.32 15.52
N ILE A 158 5.91 -1.24 15.51
CA ILE A 158 5.12 -0.80 14.35
C ILE A 158 4.85 0.70 14.54
N ASP A 159 5.22 1.49 13.55
CA ASP A 159 4.75 2.87 13.42
C ASP A 159 3.39 2.87 12.70
N VAL A 160 2.42 3.57 13.31
CA VAL A 160 1.06 3.68 12.83
C VAL A 160 0.70 5.14 12.66
N THR A 161 0.53 5.56 11.41
CA THR A 161 0.06 6.91 11.05
C THR A 161 -1.36 6.82 10.50
N ILE A 162 -2.31 7.51 11.12
CA ILE A 162 -3.70 7.58 10.66
C ILE A 162 -3.88 8.86 9.85
N HIS A 163 -4.28 8.70 8.59
CA HIS A 163 -4.61 9.81 7.69
C HIS A 163 -6.13 9.93 7.51
N GLU A 164 -6.60 11.13 7.18
CA GLU A 164 -7.90 11.28 6.52
C GLU A 164 -7.89 10.51 5.18
N TYR A 165 -8.95 9.75 4.91
CA TYR A 165 -9.06 9.01 3.66
C TYR A 165 -9.34 9.96 2.48
N VAL A 166 -8.55 9.83 1.41
CA VAL A 166 -8.79 10.56 0.16
C VAL A 166 -9.39 9.62 -0.87
N LYS A 167 -10.57 9.96 -1.39
CA LYS A 167 -11.30 9.10 -2.32
C LYS A 167 -10.46 8.73 -3.55
N GLY A 168 -10.26 7.43 -3.76
CA GLY A 168 -9.58 6.85 -4.92
C GLY A 168 -8.05 6.78 -4.78
N GLU A 169 -7.49 7.15 -3.64
CA GLU A 169 -6.05 7.06 -3.39
C GLU A 169 -5.56 5.60 -3.36
N GLU A 170 -6.43 4.67 -3.00
CA GLU A 170 -6.16 3.23 -2.89
C GLU A 170 -5.75 2.58 -4.23
N HIS A 171 -5.96 3.27 -5.34
CA HIS A 171 -5.69 2.78 -6.68
C HIS A 171 -4.27 3.07 -7.20
N ASP A 172 -3.46 3.86 -6.47
CA ASP A 172 -2.10 4.21 -6.90
C ASP A 172 -1.19 4.55 -5.71
N ALA A 173 -0.10 3.80 -5.55
CA ALA A 173 0.87 3.98 -4.48
C ALA A 173 1.48 5.39 -4.41
N LYS A 174 1.45 6.16 -5.50
CA LYS A 174 2.00 7.53 -5.55
C LYS A 174 1.12 8.56 -4.87
N VAL A 175 -0.16 8.26 -4.65
CA VAL A 175 -1.13 9.18 -4.07
C VAL A 175 -1.73 8.67 -2.75
N LEU A 176 -1.41 7.44 -2.35
CA LEU A 176 -1.76 6.89 -1.03
C LEU A 176 -1.25 7.79 0.09
N PHE A 177 -2.05 7.88 1.16
CA PHE A 177 -1.79 8.72 2.33
C PHE A 177 -1.74 10.21 1.98
N GLY A 178 -2.58 10.62 1.02
CA GLY A 178 -2.64 12.01 0.55
C GLY A 178 -3.40 12.96 1.49
N GLY A 179 -4.14 12.42 2.46
CA GLY A 179 -4.89 13.19 3.44
C GLY A 179 -4.06 13.65 4.64
N ASP A 180 -4.64 14.56 5.41
CA ASP A 180 -4.00 15.11 6.61
C ASP A 180 -3.77 14.01 7.65
N VAL A 181 -2.63 14.08 8.36
CA VAL A 181 -2.33 13.20 9.48
C VAL A 181 -3.23 13.59 10.65
N LEU A 182 -3.96 12.60 11.17
CA LEU A 182 -4.88 12.74 12.31
C LEU A 182 -4.25 12.26 13.60
N LYS A 183 -3.39 11.23 13.52
CA LYS A 183 -2.72 10.62 14.66
C LYS A 183 -1.47 9.87 14.22
N GLU A 184 -0.45 9.85 15.06
CA GLU A 184 0.74 9.02 14.90
C GLU A 184 1.09 8.39 16.24
N PHE A 185 1.38 7.09 16.25
CA PHE A 185 1.72 6.36 17.46
C PHE A 185 2.53 5.11 17.14
N TRP A 186 3.35 4.71 18.10
CA TRP A 186 4.08 3.44 18.06
C TRP A 186 3.31 2.36 18.80
N VAL A 187 3.35 1.15 18.25
CA VAL A 187 2.80 -0.06 18.87
C VAL A 187 3.90 -1.10 19.03
N TYR A 188 4.14 -1.51 20.27
CA TYR A 188 5.14 -2.52 20.61
C TYR A 188 4.52 -3.92 20.47
N ILE A 189 5.08 -4.78 19.61
CA ILE A 189 4.49 -6.08 19.20
C ILE A 189 4.39 -7.07 20.35
N ASP A 190 5.41 -7.14 21.20
CA ASP A 190 5.51 -8.05 22.33
C ASP A 190 4.45 -7.81 23.41
N SER A 191 4.14 -6.54 23.66
CA SER A 191 3.32 -6.08 24.78
C SER A 191 1.97 -5.53 24.35
N GLY A 192 1.81 -5.15 23.08
CA GLY A 192 0.67 -4.37 22.59
C GLY A 192 0.59 -2.95 23.16
N LYS A 193 1.65 -2.47 23.84
CA LYS A 193 1.69 -1.14 24.40
C LYS A 193 1.68 -0.10 23.28
N ILE A 194 0.94 0.99 23.50
CA ILE A 194 0.83 2.12 22.58
C ILE A 194 1.53 3.34 23.16
N GLU A 195 2.31 4.02 22.33
CA GLU A 195 2.97 5.28 22.63
C GLU A 195 2.58 6.33 21.60
N GLU A 196 1.73 7.27 21.99
CA GLU A 196 1.32 8.37 21.13
C GLU A 196 2.47 9.34 20.91
N LEU A 197 2.73 9.67 19.65
CA LEU A 197 3.69 10.71 19.28
C LEU A 197 2.93 12.04 19.28
N LYS A 198 3.46 13.02 20.03
CA LYS A 198 2.91 14.36 20.04
C LYS A 198 3.55 15.16 18.91
N ASP A 199 2.73 15.88 18.16
CA ASP A 199 3.13 16.89 17.19
C ASP A 199 4.01 18.00 17.80
#